data_AF-A0A9D8X4U2-F1
#
_entry.id   AF-A0A9D8X4U2-F1
#
_cell.length_a   1.000
_cell.length_b   1.000
_cell.length_c   1.000
_cell.angle_alpha   90.00
_cell.angle_beta   90.00
_cell.angle_gamma   90.00
#
_symmetry.space_group_name_H-M   'P 1'
#
loop_
_entity.id
_entity.type
_entity.pdbx_description
1 polymer ?
#
loop_
_entity_poly.entity_id
_entity_poly.type
_entity_poly.pdbx_seq_one_letter_code
_entity_poly.pdbx_strand_id
1 'polypeptide(L)'
;TYDSWGKLLSMTGNVIFGTVNPIRYRSYYYDNESGLYYLKSRYYNPEIGRFICADGLVDNRGLTTQNLFQYCGNNPVNMFDSSGKSFGAILIGGLVLGCLLILAGCSTESEDLPSSSATAPSSPSSSPLPSTSDIPTDLSDEEKVLVATIAAEATVNSQGDPVSSAARQAMANVAINRVGSREWSEYTTVAEICQFTGFDGYGDENYQACMTYLNSRDGSNATYEAVIWDVMAAYDNDITGGAQLYYTPATMKPAGSRPNWDFDVLTEVTISGVDPYYEGRFYKYK
;
A
#
# COMPACT_ATOMS: atom_id res chain seq x y z
N THR A 1 6.90 -11.61 -13.54
CA THR A 1 6.30 -12.62 -14.41
C THR A 1 4.85 -12.81 -13.99
N TYR A 2 3.99 -13.17 -14.93
CA TYR A 2 2.56 -13.37 -14.69
C TYR A 2 2.14 -14.76 -15.18
N ASP A 3 1.05 -15.29 -14.64
CA ASP A 3 0.38 -16.45 -15.21
C ASP A 3 -0.48 -16.06 -16.44
N SER A 4 -1.20 -17.03 -17.01
CA SER A 4 -2.06 -16.79 -18.18
C SER A 4 -3.27 -15.88 -17.92
N TRP A 5 -3.58 -15.59 -16.65
CA TRP A 5 -4.72 -14.76 -16.22
C TRP A 5 -4.28 -13.42 -15.63
N GLY A 6 -2.98 -13.12 -15.63
CA GLY A 6 -2.45 -11.84 -15.14
C GLY A 6 -2.22 -11.80 -13.62
N LYS A 7 -2.23 -12.96 -12.94
CA LYS A 7 -1.76 -13.08 -11.55
C LYS A 7 -0.25 -12.94 -11.51
N LEU A 8 0.25 -12.10 -10.62
CA LEU A 8 1.69 -11.89 -10.45
C LEU A 8 2.32 -13.13 -9.79
N LEU A 9 3.28 -13.77 -10.46
CA LEU A 9 3.94 -14.99 -9.97
C LEU A 9 5.29 -14.70 -9.32
N SER A 10 6.07 -13.81 -9.92
CA SER A 10 7.31 -13.34 -9.32
C SER A 10 7.64 -11.95 -9.83
N MET A 11 8.38 -11.20 -9.04
CA MET A 11 8.95 -9.93 -9.46
C MET A 11 10.45 -10.02 -9.35
N THR A 12 11.14 -9.71 -10.45
CA THR A 12 12.60 -9.71 -10.52
C THR A 12 13.08 -8.27 -10.68
N GLY A 13 14.20 -7.92 -10.04
CA GLY A 13 14.68 -6.54 -9.97
C GLY A 13 14.22 -5.84 -8.69
N ASN A 14 14.23 -4.51 -8.68
CA ASN A 14 13.82 -3.74 -7.51
C ASN A 14 12.29 -3.88 -7.32
N VAL A 15 11.92 -4.64 -6.29
CA VAL A 15 10.54 -5.04 -5.94
C VAL A 15 9.66 -3.82 -5.66
N ILE A 16 10.25 -2.73 -5.15
CA ILE A 16 9.54 -1.49 -4.86
C ILE A 16 8.99 -0.87 -6.15
N PHE A 17 9.74 -0.83 -7.24
CA PHE A 17 9.26 -0.22 -8.49
C PHE A 17 8.09 -0.96 -9.11
N GLY A 18 8.02 -2.29 -9.02
CA GLY A 18 6.86 -3.01 -9.57
C GLY A 18 5.70 -3.16 -8.59
N THR A 19 5.91 -3.01 -7.28
CA THR A 19 4.80 -2.83 -6.33
C THR A 19 4.17 -1.45 -6.49
N VAL A 20 4.98 -0.40 -6.64
CA VAL A 20 4.50 0.98 -6.84
C VAL A 20 3.94 1.21 -8.24
N ASN A 21 4.39 0.48 -9.27
CA ASN A 21 3.87 0.63 -10.62
C ASN A 21 2.38 0.22 -10.69
N PRO A 22 1.46 1.18 -10.91
CA PRO A 22 0.03 0.87 -11.01
C PRO A 22 -0.30 0.28 -12.38
N ILE A 23 0.55 0.44 -13.39
CA ILE A 23 0.33 -0.06 -14.75
C ILE A 23 1.02 -1.41 -14.89
N ARG A 24 0.26 -2.50 -14.75
CA ARG A 24 0.79 -3.87 -14.70
C ARG A 24 0.35 -4.69 -15.91
N TYR A 25 -0.28 -5.85 -15.68
CA TYR A 25 -0.72 -6.77 -16.72
C TYR A 25 -1.53 -6.04 -17.82
N ARG A 26 -1.07 -6.16 -19.07
CA ARG A 26 -1.67 -5.54 -20.27
C ARG A 26 -1.93 -4.03 -20.16
N SER A 27 -1.10 -3.34 -19.37
CA SER A 27 -1.24 -1.92 -19.10
C SER A 27 -2.55 -1.52 -18.41
N TYR A 28 -3.20 -2.46 -17.74
CA TYR A 28 -4.32 -2.13 -16.86
C TYR A 28 -3.81 -1.51 -15.57
N TYR A 29 -4.67 -0.67 -15.00
CA TYR A 29 -4.45 -0.13 -13.66
C TYR A 29 -4.73 -1.24 -12.65
N TYR A 30 -3.70 -1.64 -11.91
CA TYR A 30 -3.80 -2.58 -10.81
C TYR A 30 -4.01 -1.78 -9.52
N ASP A 31 -5.17 -1.97 -8.93
CA ASP A 31 -5.44 -1.47 -7.60
C ASP A 31 -4.84 -2.43 -6.57
N ASN A 32 -3.80 -1.95 -5.87
CA ASN A 32 -3.04 -2.76 -4.92
C ASN A 32 -3.83 -3.03 -3.64
N GLU A 33 -4.83 -2.20 -3.31
CA GLU A 33 -5.69 -2.39 -2.13
C GLU A 33 -6.70 -3.52 -2.35
N SER A 34 -7.33 -3.56 -3.53
CA SER A 34 -8.31 -4.60 -3.86
C SER A 34 -7.71 -5.84 -4.52
N GLY A 35 -6.49 -5.74 -5.06
CA GLY A 35 -5.88 -6.79 -5.88
C GLY A 35 -6.55 -6.98 -7.24
N LEU A 36 -7.32 -5.98 -7.69
CA LEU A 36 -8.11 -6.03 -8.91
C LEU A 36 -7.51 -5.14 -10.00
N TYR A 37 -7.76 -5.52 -11.25
CA TYR A 37 -7.46 -4.66 -12.39
C TYR A 37 -8.69 -3.84 -12.76
N TYR A 38 -8.53 -2.51 -12.85
CA TYR A 38 -9.56 -1.63 -13.35
C TYR A 38 -9.48 -1.50 -14.87
N LEU A 39 -10.50 -2.01 -15.56
CA LEU A 39 -10.64 -1.99 -17.02
C LEU A 39 -11.69 -0.96 -17.45
N LYS A 40 -11.60 0.27 -16.94
CA LYS A 40 -12.48 1.43 -17.22
C LYS A 40 -13.96 1.27 -16.84
N SER A 41 -14.63 0.22 -17.31
CA SER A 41 -16.03 -0.06 -17.01
C SER A 41 -16.21 -1.02 -15.84
N ARG A 42 -15.24 -1.91 -15.59
CA ARG A 42 -15.36 -3.02 -14.63
C ARG A 42 -14.04 -3.35 -13.98
N TYR A 43 -14.14 -3.99 -12.82
CA TYR A 43 -13.00 -4.58 -12.11
C TYR A 43 -12.85 -6.06 -12.45
N TYR A 44 -11.63 -6.45 -12.80
CA TYR A 44 -11.21 -7.80 -13.15
C TYR A 44 -10.38 -8.42 -12.01
N ASN A 45 -10.72 -9.64 -11.61
CA ASN A 45 -9.98 -10.38 -10.60
C ASN A 45 -9.08 -11.45 -11.28
N PRO A 46 -7.74 -11.32 -11.19
CA PRO A 46 -6.81 -12.28 -11.78
C PRO A 46 -6.73 -13.62 -11.03
N GLU A 47 -7.04 -13.67 -9.72
CA GLU A 47 -7.04 -14.91 -8.92
C GLU A 47 -8.07 -15.93 -9.40
N ILE A 48 -9.26 -15.43 -9.79
CA ILE A 48 -10.39 -16.26 -10.24
C ILE A 48 -10.67 -16.17 -11.75
N GLY A 49 -9.87 -15.37 -12.46
CA GLY A 49 -9.91 -15.23 -13.92
C GLY A 49 -11.17 -14.58 -14.49
N ARG A 50 -11.88 -13.70 -13.77
CA ARG A 50 -13.17 -13.13 -14.21
C ARG A 50 -13.43 -11.71 -13.68
N PHE A 51 -14.39 -11.00 -14.28
CA PHE A 51 -14.90 -9.74 -13.74
C PHE A 51 -15.71 -9.98 -12.47
N ILE A 52 -15.68 -9.01 -11.55
CA ILE A 52 -16.51 -9.03 -10.33
C ILE A 52 -17.88 -8.38 -10.54
N CYS A 53 -18.05 -7.65 -11.64
CA CYS A 53 -19.31 -7.02 -12.03
C CYS A 53 -19.80 -7.62 -13.36
N ALA A 54 -21.11 -7.76 -13.49
CA ALA A 54 -21.74 -8.18 -14.74
C ALA A 54 -21.51 -7.13 -15.85
N ASP A 55 -21.33 -7.60 -17.09
CA ASP A 55 -21.37 -6.72 -18.25
C ASP A 55 -22.74 -6.06 -18.39
N GLY A 56 -22.75 -4.76 -18.71
CA GLY A 56 -23.97 -4.05 -19.08
C GLY A 56 -24.43 -4.38 -20.50
N LEU A 57 -23.57 -5.01 -21.31
CA LEU A 57 -23.89 -5.47 -22.65
C LEU A 57 -24.19 -6.98 -22.63
N VAL A 58 -25.45 -7.35 -22.79
CA VAL A 58 -25.85 -8.75 -22.99
C VAL A 58 -25.72 -9.08 -24.47
N ASP A 59 -24.69 -9.84 -24.84
CA ASP A 59 -24.53 -10.35 -26.20
C ASP A 59 -25.01 -11.81 -26.28
N ASN A 60 -26.09 -12.03 -27.03
CA ASN A 60 -26.76 -13.32 -27.20
C ASN A 60 -26.28 -14.11 -28.44
N ARG A 61 -25.15 -13.74 -29.06
CA ARG A 61 -24.64 -14.39 -30.28
C ARG A 61 -23.99 -15.78 -30.04
N GLY A 62 -23.77 -16.20 -28.80
CA GLY A 62 -23.30 -17.55 -28.47
C GLY A 62 -23.28 -17.88 -26.98
N LEU A 63 -23.13 -19.17 -26.64
CA LEU A 63 -23.10 -19.65 -25.24
C LEU A 63 -21.97 -19.00 -24.43
N THR A 64 -20.85 -18.69 -25.07
CA THR A 64 -19.73 -17.99 -24.43
C THR A 64 -20.09 -16.54 -24.14
N THR A 65 -20.80 -15.82 -25.03
CA THR A 65 -21.11 -14.39 -24.83
C THR A 65 -22.21 -14.13 -23.80
N GLN A 66 -22.96 -15.17 -23.40
CA GLN A 66 -23.98 -15.09 -22.34
C GLN A 66 -23.40 -14.98 -20.92
N ASN A 67 -22.11 -15.31 -20.73
CA ASN A 67 -21.47 -15.17 -19.43
C ASN A 67 -21.01 -13.73 -19.21
N LEU A 68 -21.81 -12.96 -18.46
CA LEU A 68 -21.57 -11.53 -18.19
C LEU A 68 -20.34 -11.24 -17.33
N PHE A 69 -19.72 -12.26 -16.72
CA PHE A 69 -18.54 -12.11 -15.88
C PHE A 69 -17.25 -12.53 -16.58
N GLN A 70 -17.31 -13.08 -17.78
CA GLN A 70 -16.14 -13.68 -18.42
C GLN A 70 -15.09 -12.64 -18.82
N TYR A 71 -13.82 -13.03 -18.76
CA TYR A 71 -12.72 -12.26 -19.31
C TYR A 71 -12.18 -12.92 -20.58
N CYS A 72 -12.02 -12.14 -21.65
CA CYS A 72 -11.39 -12.57 -22.90
C CYS A 72 -11.95 -13.88 -23.50
N GLY A 73 -13.26 -14.15 -23.36
CA GLY A 73 -13.89 -15.38 -23.84
C GLY A 73 -13.28 -16.66 -23.26
N ASN A 74 -12.73 -16.61 -22.05
CA ASN A 74 -11.93 -17.66 -21.40
C ASN A 74 -10.63 -18.03 -22.14
N ASN A 75 -10.13 -17.16 -23.02
CA ASN A 75 -8.86 -17.33 -23.72
C ASN A 75 -7.99 -16.06 -23.61
N PRO A 76 -7.53 -15.71 -22.40
CA PRO A 76 -6.76 -14.48 -22.14
C PRO A 76 -5.39 -14.42 -22.83
N VAL A 77 -4.84 -15.58 -23.22
CA VAL A 77 -3.57 -15.69 -23.95
C VAL A 77 -3.71 -15.19 -25.39
N ASN A 78 -4.83 -15.50 -26.05
CA ASN A 78 -5.04 -15.17 -27.47
C ASN A 78 -6.04 -14.02 -27.69
N MET A 79 -6.73 -13.56 -26.65
CA MET A 79 -7.73 -12.49 -26.74
C MET A 79 -7.46 -11.39 -25.71
N PHE A 80 -7.90 -10.16 -25.99
CA PHE A 80 -7.71 -8.99 -25.13
C PHE A 80 -8.98 -8.14 -25.02
N ASP A 81 -9.22 -7.51 -23.87
CA ASP A 81 -10.33 -6.56 -23.68
C ASP A 81 -9.77 -5.22 -23.20
N SER A 82 -9.77 -4.21 -24.07
CA SER A 82 -9.21 -2.89 -23.79
C SER A 82 -10.21 -1.90 -23.15
N SER A 83 -11.50 -2.25 -23.17
CA SER A 83 -12.59 -1.37 -22.74
C SER A 83 -13.36 -1.89 -21.54
N GLY A 84 -13.09 -3.14 -21.14
CA GLY A 84 -13.84 -3.88 -20.15
C GLY A 84 -15.27 -4.20 -20.61
N LYS A 85 -15.56 -4.24 -21.91
CA LYS A 85 -16.92 -4.46 -22.47
C LYS A 85 -16.95 -5.46 -23.62
N SER A 86 -15.83 -5.68 -24.29
CA SER A 86 -15.75 -6.61 -25.42
C SER A 86 -14.30 -7.02 -25.65
N PHE A 87 -14.10 -8.29 -26.02
CA PHE A 87 -12.78 -8.84 -26.26
C PHE A 87 -12.49 -8.96 -27.77
N GLY A 88 -11.26 -8.62 -28.16
CA GLY A 88 -10.72 -8.77 -29.51
C GLY A 88 -9.64 -9.85 -29.57
N ALA A 89 -9.45 -10.45 -30.75
CA ALA A 89 -8.39 -11.45 -30.96
C ALA A 89 -7.03 -10.78 -31.15
N ILE A 90 -5.97 -11.38 -30.60
CA ILE A 90 -4.58 -11.01 -30.87
C ILE A 90 -4.18 -11.67 -32.20
N LEU A 91 -4.10 -10.89 -33.28
CA LEU A 91 -3.59 -11.39 -34.56
C LEU A 91 -2.06 -11.46 -34.49
N ILE A 92 -1.51 -12.64 -34.18
CA ILE A 92 -0.06 -12.87 -34.20
C ILE A 92 0.37 -13.06 -35.65
N GLY A 93 0.76 -11.97 -36.30
CA GLY A 93 1.38 -11.93 -37.62
C GLY A 93 2.01 -10.56 -37.84
N GLY A 94 3.34 -10.50 -37.80
CA GLY A 94 4.08 -9.25 -37.59
C GLY A 94 3.91 -8.17 -38.68
N LEU A 95 3.58 -6.96 -38.23
CA LEU A 95 4.22 -5.71 -38.66
C LEU A 95 3.85 -4.57 -37.69
N VAL A 96 4.78 -3.65 -37.52
CA VAL A 96 4.76 -2.49 -36.61
C VAL A 96 3.72 -1.44 -37.04
N LEU A 97 3.31 -0.62 -36.07
CA LEU A 97 2.86 0.78 -36.18
C LEU A 97 1.34 1.02 -36.16
N GLY A 98 0.96 2.01 -35.36
CA GLY A 98 -0.39 2.23 -34.85
C GLY A 98 -1.46 2.42 -35.91
N CYS A 99 -2.64 1.88 -35.61
CA CYS A 99 -3.92 2.44 -36.02
C CYS A 99 -5.03 1.74 -35.24
N LEU A 100 -5.78 2.55 -34.52
CA LEU A 100 -7.22 2.46 -34.33
C LEU A 100 -7.90 1.44 -35.28
N LEU A 101 -8.48 0.38 -34.72
CA LEU A 101 -9.59 -0.34 -35.36
C LEU A 101 -10.83 -0.16 -34.47
N ILE A 102 -11.41 1.04 -34.58
CA ILE A 102 -12.86 1.15 -34.56
C ILE A 102 -13.35 0.58 -35.90
N LEU A 103 -14.02 -0.57 -35.84
CA LEU A 103 -15.03 -0.98 -36.81
C LEU A 103 -16.30 -1.20 -35.98
N ALA A 104 -17.11 -0.16 -35.76
CA ALA A 104 -18.16 0.31 -36.67
C ALA A 104 -19.33 -0.68 -36.78
N GLY A 105 -20.47 -0.27 -36.22
CA GLY A 105 -21.78 -0.47 -36.83
C GLY A 105 -22.63 -1.61 -36.30
N CYS A 106 -23.42 -1.32 -35.26
CA CYS A 106 -24.86 -1.47 -35.41
C CYS A 106 -25.58 -0.44 -34.52
N SER A 107 -26.22 0.51 -35.19
CA SER A 107 -27.19 1.48 -34.70
C SER A 107 -28.47 0.82 -34.18
N THR A 108 -29.37 1.68 -33.66
CA THR A 108 -30.77 1.51 -33.19
C THR A 108 -30.90 1.13 -31.72
N GLU A 109 -31.72 1.76 -30.89
CA GLU A 109 -32.64 2.91 -30.98
C GLU A 109 -32.90 3.34 -29.52
N SER A 110 -33.21 4.61 -29.32
CA SER A 110 -33.73 5.16 -28.06
C SER A 110 -35.13 4.63 -27.78
N GLU A 111 -35.38 4.10 -26.58
CA GLU A 111 -36.73 3.99 -26.03
C GLU A 111 -36.70 4.46 -24.57
N ASP A 112 -37.68 5.29 -24.25
CA ASP A 112 -37.85 6.04 -23.02
C ASP A 112 -38.17 5.18 -21.79
N LEU A 113 -37.89 5.79 -20.62
CA LEU A 113 -38.10 5.30 -19.26
C LEU A 113 -39.54 4.83 -18.98
N PRO A 114 -39.71 4.06 -17.88
CA PRO A 114 -40.59 4.60 -16.85
C PRO A 114 -39.91 4.69 -15.48
N SER A 115 -40.12 5.85 -14.88
CA SER A 115 -40.00 6.17 -13.46
C SER A 115 -40.43 5.00 -12.56
N SER A 116 -39.52 4.52 -11.71
CA SER A 116 -39.89 3.82 -10.48
C SER A 116 -38.96 4.26 -9.35
N SER A 117 -39.59 4.60 -8.24
CA SER A 117 -39.05 5.23 -7.03
C SER A 117 -37.85 4.49 -6.44
N ALA A 118 -36.69 5.13 -6.47
CA ALA A 118 -35.53 4.72 -5.69
C ALA A 118 -35.82 4.91 -4.19
N THR A 119 -36.16 3.81 -3.50
CA THR A 119 -35.84 3.71 -2.08
C THR A 119 -34.44 3.13 -2.02
N ALA A 120 -33.49 3.89 -1.49
CA ALA A 120 -32.11 3.44 -1.29
C ALA A 120 -32.11 2.17 -0.41
N PRO A 121 -31.59 1.02 -0.90
CA PRO A 121 -31.23 -0.07 -0.02
C PRO A 121 -29.90 0.28 0.64
N SER A 122 -29.93 0.28 1.95
CA SER A 122 -28.80 0.38 2.88
C SER A 122 -27.56 -0.39 2.42
N SER A 123 -26.40 0.26 2.58
CA SER A 123 -25.06 -0.30 2.46
C SER A 123 -24.99 -1.76 2.95
N PRO A 124 -24.55 -2.72 2.12
CA PRO A 124 -24.20 -4.03 2.63
C PRO A 124 -22.84 -3.90 3.31
N SER A 125 -22.90 -3.87 4.64
CA SER A 125 -22.04 -4.63 5.54
C SER A 125 -20.61 -4.87 5.04
N SER A 126 -19.71 -4.01 5.50
CA SER A 126 -18.28 -4.27 5.63
C SER A 126 -18.03 -5.67 6.22
N SER A 127 -17.29 -6.51 5.51
CA SER A 127 -16.59 -7.70 6.04
C SER A 127 -15.69 -8.32 4.95
N PRO A 128 -14.49 -8.84 5.27
CA PRO A 128 -13.53 -8.43 6.28
C PRO A 128 -12.26 -7.83 5.63
N LEU A 129 -11.40 -7.21 6.43
CA LEU A 129 -10.01 -6.91 6.07
C LEU A 129 -9.32 -8.15 5.45
N PRO A 130 -8.28 -7.96 4.60
CA PRO A 130 -7.39 -9.06 4.24
C PRO A 130 -6.94 -9.78 5.52
N SER A 131 -7.02 -11.12 5.48
CA SER A 131 -6.87 -12.00 6.63
C SER A 131 -5.66 -11.65 7.48
N THR A 132 -5.93 -11.41 8.76
CA THR A 132 -5.07 -11.18 9.92
C THR A 132 -4.11 -12.33 10.26
N SER A 133 -3.70 -13.15 9.28
CA SER A 133 -2.89 -14.35 9.53
C SER A 133 -1.39 -14.12 9.63
N ASP A 134 -0.88 -12.92 9.26
CA ASP A 134 0.55 -12.63 9.28
C ASP A 134 0.96 -11.47 10.22
N ILE A 135 0.00 -10.82 10.90
CA ILE A 135 0.34 -9.87 11.98
C ILE A 135 0.38 -10.65 13.28
N PRO A 136 1.48 -10.62 14.06
CA PRO A 136 1.55 -11.30 15.35
C PRO A 136 0.34 -10.91 16.19
N THR A 137 -0.49 -11.88 16.56
CA THR A 137 -1.67 -11.63 17.41
C THR A 137 -1.27 -11.22 18.82
N ASP A 138 -0.05 -11.59 19.22
CA ASP A 138 0.54 -11.27 20.51
C ASP A 138 1.84 -10.50 20.25
N LEU A 139 1.86 -9.22 20.63
CA LEU A 139 3.07 -8.41 20.66
C LEU A 139 3.67 -8.48 22.06
N SER A 140 4.97 -8.65 22.16
CA SER A 140 5.71 -8.49 23.42
C SER A 140 5.56 -7.07 23.98
N ASP A 141 5.81 -6.92 25.28
CA ASP A 141 5.70 -5.60 25.92
C ASP A 141 6.69 -4.58 25.32
N GLU A 142 7.86 -5.02 24.86
CA GLU A 142 8.84 -4.17 24.18
C GLU A 142 8.37 -3.72 22.80
N GLU A 143 7.77 -4.62 22.01
CA GLU A 143 7.20 -4.29 20.71
C GLU A 143 6.03 -3.32 20.85
N LYS A 144 5.18 -3.48 21.87
CA LYS A 144 4.09 -2.55 22.15
C LYS A 144 4.60 -1.14 22.45
N VAL A 145 5.68 -1.02 23.21
CA VAL A 145 6.32 0.29 23.50
C VAL A 145 6.77 0.95 22.20
N LEU A 146 7.49 0.22 21.34
CA LEU A 146 7.94 0.75 20.06
C LEU A 146 6.76 1.16 19.17
N VAL A 147 5.73 0.31 19.03
CA VAL A 147 4.53 0.62 18.24
C VAL A 147 3.84 1.89 18.74
N ALA A 148 3.62 1.99 20.06
CA ALA A 148 2.97 3.15 20.65
C ALA A 148 3.79 4.42 20.50
N THR A 149 5.12 4.34 20.64
CA THR A 149 6.01 5.48 20.41
C THR A 149 5.98 5.93 18.95
N ILE A 150 6.02 5.01 17.98
CA ILE A 150 5.91 5.37 16.56
C ILE A 150 4.52 5.92 16.22
N ALA A 151 3.45 5.39 16.82
CA ALA A 151 2.11 5.93 16.62
C ALA A 151 2.00 7.39 17.11
N ALA A 152 2.62 7.71 18.25
CA ALA A 152 2.67 9.07 18.77
C ALA A 152 3.51 10.01 17.90
N GLU A 153 4.67 9.54 17.43
CA GLU A 153 5.61 10.32 16.62
C GLU A 153 5.16 10.53 15.16
N ALA A 154 4.44 9.57 14.58
CA ALA A 154 4.31 9.44 13.13
C ALA A 154 2.87 9.07 12.70
N THR A 155 1.87 9.68 13.32
CA THR A 155 0.46 9.56 12.91
C THR A 155 0.07 10.56 11.82
N VAL A 156 0.48 11.82 11.95
CA VAL A 156 0.20 12.87 10.96
C VAL A 156 1.43 13.72 10.67
N ASN A 157 1.55 14.22 9.44
CA ASN A 157 2.59 15.16 9.04
C ASN A 157 2.23 16.60 9.44
N SER A 158 3.11 17.57 9.14
CA SER A 158 2.91 18.99 9.44
C SER A 158 1.72 19.63 8.70
N GLN A 159 1.18 18.94 7.68
CA GLN A 159 0.01 19.30 6.88
C GLN A 159 -1.28 18.61 7.35
N GLY A 160 -1.20 17.68 8.32
CA GLY A 160 -2.33 16.92 8.85
C GLY A 160 -2.65 15.63 8.08
N ASP A 161 -1.86 15.26 7.07
CA ASP A 161 -2.03 14.02 6.32
C ASP A 161 -1.34 12.84 7.02
N PRO A 162 -1.84 11.60 6.84
CA PRO A 162 -1.20 10.42 7.37
C PRO A 162 0.23 10.25 6.88
N VAL A 163 1.10 9.83 7.78
CA VAL A 163 2.50 9.56 7.49
C VAL A 163 2.62 8.36 6.55
N SER A 164 3.61 8.38 5.64
CA SER A 164 3.91 7.22 4.78
C SER A 164 4.38 6.01 5.60
N SER A 165 3.99 4.80 5.20
CA SER A 165 4.46 3.55 5.83
C SER A 165 5.99 3.44 5.90
N ALA A 166 6.69 3.83 4.83
CA ALA A 166 8.14 3.81 4.80
C ALA A 166 8.77 4.74 5.85
N ALA A 167 8.13 5.87 6.18
CA ALA A 167 8.64 6.76 7.21
C ALA A 167 8.46 6.18 8.62
N ARG A 168 7.30 5.56 8.90
CA ARG A 168 7.08 4.84 10.18
C ARG A 168 8.07 3.69 10.35
N GLN A 169 8.26 2.88 9.31
CA GLN A 169 9.23 1.79 9.31
C GLN A 169 10.67 2.31 9.50
N ALA A 170 11.05 3.40 8.83
CA ALA A 170 12.37 4.00 8.98
C ALA A 170 12.62 4.50 10.41
N MET A 171 11.64 5.14 11.04
CA MET A 171 11.74 5.59 12.43
C MET A 171 11.84 4.40 13.40
N ALA A 172 11.07 3.33 13.15
CA ALA A 172 11.18 2.09 13.90
C ALA A 172 12.58 1.44 13.75
N ASN A 173 13.12 1.38 12.52
CA ASN A 173 14.47 0.88 12.28
C ASN A 173 15.54 1.71 13.00
N VAL A 174 15.38 3.04 13.09
CA VAL A 174 16.30 3.86 13.88
C VAL A 174 16.27 3.48 15.35
N ALA A 175 15.09 3.27 15.95
CA ALA A 175 15.00 2.81 17.33
C ALA A 175 15.69 1.45 17.52
N ILE A 176 15.41 0.48 16.64
CA ILE A 176 15.99 -0.86 16.68
C ILE A 176 17.52 -0.81 16.53
N ASN A 177 18.03 0.00 15.59
CA ASN A 177 19.46 0.13 15.31
C ASN A 177 20.24 0.82 16.44
N ARG A 178 19.58 1.52 17.37
CA ARG A 178 20.23 2.12 18.53
C ARG A 178 20.54 1.10 19.62
N VAL A 179 19.76 0.03 19.74
CA VAL A 179 19.89 -0.95 20.84
C VAL A 179 21.32 -1.49 20.93
N GLY A 180 21.96 -1.30 22.09
CA GLY A 180 23.32 -1.78 22.38
C GLY A 180 24.42 -1.16 21.51
N SER A 181 24.17 -0.04 20.84
CA SER A 181 25.08 0.51 19.83
C SER A 181 25.69 1.85 20.26
N ARG A 182 27.00 2.03 20.00
CA ARG A 182 27.73 3.32 20.15
C ARG A 182 27.36 4.10 21.42
N GLU A 183 26.69 5.23 21.26
CA GLU A 183 26.29 6.17 22.32
C GLU A 183 25.14 5.62 23.19
N TRP A 184 24.46 4.58 22.72
CA TRP A 184 23.35 3.90 23.35
C TRP A 184 23.73 2.48 23.83
N SER A 185 25.03 2.21 24.00
CA SER A 185 25.52 0.88 24.44
C SER A 185 25.01 0.46 25.82
N GLU A 186 24.54 1.42 26.63
CA GLU A 186 23.94 1.15 27.95
C GLU A 186 22.50 0.65 27.88
N TYR A 187 21.81 0.86 26.76
CA TYR A 187 20.43 0.44 26.56
C TYR A 187 20.38 -0.89 25.83
N THR A 188 19.75 -1.88 26.45
CA THR A 188 19.75 -3.27 25.98
C THR A 188 18.44 -3.68 25.31
N THR A 189 17.41 -2.86 25.46
CA THR A 189 16.07 -3.09 24.90
C THR A 189 15.61 -1.89 24.07
N VAL A 190 14.71 -2.13 23.11
CA VAL A 190 14.13 -1.04 22.33
C VAL A 190 13.21 -0.15 23.18
N ALA A 191 12.60 -0.71 24.23
CA ALA A 191 11.77 0.04 25.16
C ALA A 191 12.59 1.11 25.91
N GLU A 192 13.83 0.78 26.32
CA GLU A 192 14.76 1.75 26.91
C GLU A 192 15.17 2.82 25.91
N ILE A 193 15.40 2.45 24.65
CA ILE A 193 15.67 3.41 23.57
C ILE A 193 14.51 4.39 23.42
N CYS A 194 13.27 3.92 23.33
CA CYS A 194 12.09 4.78 23.22
C CYS A 194 11.92 5.69 24.46
N GLN A 195 12.24 5.19 25.65
CA GLN A 195 12.08 5.92 26.91
C GLN A 195 13.13 7.02 27.12
N PHE A 196 14.39 6.75 26.75
CA PHE A 196 15.51 7.58 27.17
C PHE A 196 16.21 8.29 26.02
N THR A 197 15.88 7.99 24.75
CA THR A 197 16.67 8.45 23.60
C THR A 197 15.85 9.25 22.59
N GLY A 198 15.50 10.50 22.93
CA GLY A 198 15.02 11.49 21.95
C GLY A 198 13.84 11.08 21.05
N PHE A 199 13.01 10.14 21.51
CA PHE A 199 11.68 9.87 20.97
C PHE A 199 10.69 10.54 21.92
N ASP A 200 10.23 11.73 21.54
CA ASP A 200 9.40 12.60 22.38
C ASP A 200 7.94 12.11 22.48
N GLY A 201 7.51 11.23 21.57
CA GLY A 201 6.20 10.58 21.60
C GLY A 201 6.03 9.56 22.72
N TYR A 202 7.09 9.15 23.42
CA TYR A 202 6.94 8.24 24.56
C TYR A 202 6.15 8.92 25.71
N GLY A 203 5.05 8.29 26.12
CA GLY A 203 4.26 8.71 27.28
C GLY A 203 3.26 9.84 27.02
N ASP A 204 3.13 10.33 25.78
CA ASP A 204 2.14 11.34 25.41
C ASP A 204 0.69 10.78 25.33
N GLU A 205 -0.28 11.64 25.02
CA GLU A 205 -1.70 11.24 24.93
C GLU A 205 -1.95 10.17 23.85
N ASN A 206 -1.31 10.30 22.69
CA ASN A 206 -1.46 9.36 21.58
C ASN A 206 -0.81 8.00 21.87
N TYR A 207 0.34 8.00 22.55
CA TYR A 207 1.02 6.83 23.06
C TYR A 207 0.13 6.07 24.05
N GLN A 208 -0.48 6.76 25.02
CA GLN A 208 -1.38 6.12 25.97
C GLN A 208 -2.62 5.53 25.30
N ALA A 209 -3.18 6.24 24.30
CA ALA A 209 -4.30 5.74 23.51
C ALA A 209 -3.91 4.49 22.69
N CYS A 210 -2.74 4.49 22.07
CA CYS A 210 -2.23 3.34 21.32
C CYS A 210 -1.92 2.17 22.26
N MET A 211 -1.29 2.41 23.41
CA MET A 211 -0.99 1.38 24.40
C MET A 211 -2.25 0.74 24.97
N THR A 212 -3.28 1.54 25.24
CA THR A 212 -4.60 1.04 25.66
C THR A 212 -5.19 0.11 24.58
N TYR A 213 -5.13 0.53 23.32
CA TYR A 213 -5.57 -0.30 22.19
C TYR A 213 -4.78 -1.61 22.08
N LEU A 214 -3.45 -1.56 22.18
CA LEU A 214 -2.58 -2.74 22.07
C LEU A 214 -2.84 -3.77 23.19
N ASN A 215 -3.22 -3.31 24.38
CA ASN A 215 -3.57 -4.18 25.51
C ASN A 215 -4.93 -4.87 25.34
N SER A 216 -5.84 -4.30 24.54
CA SER A 216 -7.16 -4.85 24.24
C SER A 216 -7.37 -5.05 22.74
N ARG A 217 -6.29 -5.37 22.01
CA ARG A 217 -6.26 -5.33 20.55
C ARG A 217 -7.36 -6.19 19.94
N ASP A 218 -8.27 -5.55 19.23
CA ASP A 218 -9.47 -6.15 18.64
C ASP A 218 -9.53 -5.97 17.11
N GLY A 219 -8.50 -5.36 16.50
CA GLY A 219 -8.44 -5.05 15.07
C GLY A 219 -9.37 -3.92 14.63
N SER A 220 -10.03 -3.20 15.55
CA SER A 220 -11.00 -2.15 15.20
C SER A 220 -10.37 -0.83 14.73
N ASN A 221 -9.11 -0.57 15.07
CA ASN A 221 -8.42 0.68 14.76
C ASN A 221 -7.45 0.51 13.59
N ALA A 222 -7.91 0.79 12.38
CA ALA A 222 -7.13 0.65 11.14
C ALA A 222 -5.81 1.45 11.15
N THR A 223 -5.77 2.60 11.83
CA THR A 223 -4.55 3.41 11.94
C THR A 223 -3.49 2.69 12.77
N TYR A 224 -3.84 2.20 13.95
CA TYR A 224 -2.89 1.47 14.79
C TYR A 224 -2.51 0.12 14.19
N GLU A 225 -3.42 -0.57 13.51
CA GLU A 225 -3.10 -1.79 12.77
C GLU A 225 -2.07 -1.54 11.66
N ALA A 226 -2.14 -0.40 10.96
CA ALA A 226 -1.12 -0.01 9.98
C ALA A 226 0.24 0.27 10.64
N VAL A 227 0.26 0.96 11.79
CA VAL A 227 1.52 1.20 12.54
C VAL A 227 2.13 -0.11 13.02
N ILE A 228 1.31 -1.03 13.55
CA ILE A 228 1.77 -2.37 13.97
C ILE A 228 2.45 -3.05 12.80
N TRP A 229 1.82 -3.09 11.63
CA TRP A 229 2.37 -3.74 10.46
C TRP A 229 3.71 -3.14 10.02
N ASP A 230 3.81 -1.81 9.96
CA ASP A 230 5.04 -1.12 9.56
C ASP A 230 6.19 -1.34 10.57
N VAL A 231 5.89 -1.37 11.87
CA VAL A 231 6.88 -1.61 12.93
C VAL A 231 7.33 -3.06 12.94
N MET A 232 6.42 -4.02 12.75
CA MET A 232 6.79 -5.44 12.65
C MET A 232 7.66 -5.68 11.40
N ALA A 233 7.34 -5.05 10.27
CA ALA A 233 8.17 -5.09 9.07
C ALA A 233 9.58 -4.49 9.30
N ALA A 234 9.74 -3.55 10.24
CA ALA A 234 11.04 -2.98 10.59
C ALA A 234 11.95 -3.99 11.30
N TYR A 235 11.40 -4.90 12.11
CA TYR A 235 12.18 -5.98 12.74
C TYR A 235 12.72 -6.98 11.71
N ASP A 236 11.94 -7.27 10.68
CA ASP A 236 12.32 -8.22 9.63
C ASP A 236 13.32 -7.64 8.63
N ASN A 237 13.22 -6.33 8.35
CA ASN A 237 14.02 -5.69 7.33
C ASN A 237 14.33 -4.21 7.64
N ASP A 238 15.62 -3.89 7.72
CA ASP A 238 16.10 -2.52 7.87
C ASP A 238 16.20 -1.79 6.52
N ILE A 239 15.21 -0.93 6.25
CA ILE A 239 15.16 -0.11 5.03
C ILE A 239 16.10 1.10 5.07
N THR A 240 16.65 1.41 6.24
CA THR A 240 17.55 2.56 6.47
C THR A 240 19.03 2.17 6.26
N GLY A 241 19.33 0.87 6.23
CA GLY A 241 20.69 0.36 6.09
C GLY A 241 21.61 0.85 7.21
N GLY A 242 21.13 0.80 8.46
CA GLY A 242 21.84 1.11 9.68
C GLY A 242 21.74 2.55 10.15
N ALA A 243 20.68 3.30 9.80
CA ALA A 243 20.48 4.64 10.35
C ALA A 243 20.20 4.56 11.85
N GLN A 244 20.83 5.45 12.61
CA GLN A 244 20.71 5.54 14.07
C GLN A 244 20.23 6.92 14.53
N LEU A 245 20.19 7.87 13.61
CA LEU A 245 19.81 9.25 13.89
C LEU A 245 18.71 9.65 12.92
N TYR A 246 17.68 10.32 13.42
CA TYR A 246 16.68 10.97 12.58
C TYR A 246 16.25 12.28 13.21
N TYR A 247 15.85 13.24 12.38
CA TYR A 247 15.19 14.46 12.83
C TYR A 247 14.23 14.96 11.76
N THR A 248 13.22 15.72 12.18
CA THR A 248 12.25 16.35 11.28
C THR A 248 12.49 17.86 11.23
N PRO A 249 12.95 18.43 10.10
CA PRO A 249 13.18 19.86 9.92
C PRO A 249 12.01 20.77 10.33
N ALA A 250 10.75 20.38 10.07
CA ALA A 250 9.56 21.14 10.51
C ALA A 250 9.46 21.29 12.03
N THR A 251 9.91 20.30 12.81
CA THR A 251 9.77 20.31 14.27
C THR A 251 10.97 20.96 14.97
N MET A 252 12.05 21.20 14.24
CA MET A 252 13.24 21.89 14.74
C MET A 252 12.94 23.33 15.15
N LYS A 253 13.65 23.83 16.17
CA LYS A 253 13.51 25.23 16.65
C LYS A 253 14.87 25.95 16.54
N PRO A 254 15.03 26.91 15.61
CA PRO A 254 14.04 27.42 14.65
C PRO A 254 13.72 26.41 13.53
N ALA A 255 12.54 26.51 12.92
CA ALA A 255 12.11 25.60 11.86
C ALA A 255 13.10 25.58 10.70
N GLY A 256 13.42 24.38 10.20
CA GLY A 256 14.42 24.17 9.15
C GLY A 256 15.87 24.21 9.63
N SER A 257 16.14 24.42 10.93
CA SER A 257 17.48 24.25 11.48
C SER A 257 17.90 22.78 11.53
N ARG A 258 19.21 22.55 11.67
CA ARG A 258 19.79 21.22 11.87
C ARG A 258 20.08 20.97 13.34
N PRO A 259 19.97 19.72 13.82
CA PRO A 259 20.46 19.36 15.15
C PRO A 259 21.97 19.63 15.26
N ASN A 260 22.44 19.83 16.49
CA ASN A 260 23.86 20.04 16.78
C ASN A 260 24.62 18.72 16.73
N TRP A 261 24.67 18.10 15.56
CA TRP A 261 25.39 16.86 15.28
C TRP A 261 26.61 17.16 14.41
N ASP A 262 27.63 16.31 14.53
CA ASP A 262 28.78 16.34 13.64
C ASP A 262 28.43 15.66 12.31
N PHE A 263 28.04 16.44 11.30
CA PHE A 263 27.70 15.92 9.99
C PHE A 263 28.91 15.43 9.18
N ASP A 264 30.15 15.69 9.62
CA ASP A 264 31.33 15.18 8.93
C ASP A 264 31.55 13.68 9.19
N VAL A 265 31.00 13.14 10.28
CA VAL A 265 31.00 11.71 10.59
C VAL A 265 29.71 10.99 10.20
N LEU A 266 28.73 11.72 9.66
CA LEU A 266 27.41 11.19 9.30
C LEU A 266 27.21 11.15 7.78
N THR A 267 26.38 10.19 7.35
CA THR A 267 25.91 10.07 5.97
C THR A 267 24.38 10.05 5.99
N GLU A 268 23.77 10.95 5.22
CA GLU A 268 22.32 10.97 5.04
C GLU A 268 21.87 9.75 4.23
N VAL A 269 20.82 9.10 4.69
CA VAL A 269 20.22 7.93 4.04
C VAL A 269 18.97 8.37 3.30
N THR A 270 18.94 8.16 1.99
CA THR A 270 17.74 8.33 1.19
C THR A 270 16.94 7.03 1.17
N ILE A 271 15.72 7.08 1.68
CA ILE A 271 14.84 5.91 1.80
C ILE A 271 13.72 6.05 0.78
N SER A 272 13.53 5.02 -0.05
CA SER A 272 12.46 5.03 -1.05
C SER A 272 11.10 4.95 -0.37
N GLY A 273 10.16 5.79 -0.80
CA GLY A 273 8.78 5.79 -0.29
C GLY A 273 8.55 6.63 0.95
N VAL A 274 9.60 7.20 1.56
CA VAL A 274 9.46 8.30 2.50
C VAL A 274 9.05 9.52 1.68
N ASP A 275 7.87 10.08 2.00
CA ASP A 275 7.32 11.22 1.27
C ASP A 275 8.32 12.40 1.33
N PRO A 276 8.68 13.02 0.18
CA PRO A 276 9.54 14.19 0.16
C PRO A 276 9.01 15.37 0.99
N TYR A 277 7.70 15.43 1.26
CA TYR A 277 7.03 16.40 2.14
C TYR A 277 6.90 15.92 3.59
N TYR A 278 7.24 14.67 3.92
CA TYR A 278 7.25 14.17 5.30
C TYR A 278 8.50 14.57 6.09
N GLU A 279 9.45 15.25 5.44
CA GLU A 279 10.58 16.00 6.00
C GLU A 279 11.60 15.23 6.87
N GLY A 280 11.29 14.05 7.41
CA GLY A 280 12.20 13.25 8.24
C GLY A 280 13.50 12.92 7.51
N ARG A 281 14.64 13.33 8.09
CA ARG A 281 15.98 13.05 7.57
C ARG A 281 16.67 12.02 8.43
N PHE A 282 17.21 10.99 7.80
CA PHE A 282 17.81 9.84 8.45
C PHE A 282 19.32 9.82 8.22
N TYR A 283 20.10 9.50 9.25
CA TYR A 283 21.55 9.50 9.20
C TYR A 283 22.13 8.23 9.83
N LYS A 284 23.22 7.75 9.23
CA LYS A 284 24.09 6.72 9.78
C LYS A 284 25.52 7.23 9.91
N TYR A 285 26.28 6.67 10.84
CA TYR A 285 27.70 6.94 10.94
C TYR A 285 28.45 6.35 9.73
N LYS A 286 29.51 7.04 9.30
CA LYS A 286 30.46 6.56 8.29
C LYS A 286 31.26 5.36 8.77
#